data_AF-A0A522E9J1-F1
#
_entry.id   AF-A0A522E9J1-F1
#
_cell.length_a   1.000
_cell.length_b   1.000
_cell.length_c   1.000
_cell.angle_alpha   90.00
_cell.angle_beta   90.00
_cell.angle_gamma   90.00
#
_symmetry.space_group_name_H-M   'P 1'
#
loop_
_entity.id
_entity.type
_entity.pdbx_description
1 polymer ?
#
loop_
_entity_poly.entity_id
_entity_poly.type
_entity_poly.pdbx_seq_one_letter_code
_entity_poly.pdbx_strand_id
1 'polypeptide(L)'
;KKVYDDIEDGLKEHAEHTGKNGSDIKHQRSHFSMMSEDVYDLVKAFGGGQPIYHDHCPMYNEGKGAMWLSEMKEVKNPYYGAEMPKCGSVEEIISN
;
A
#
# COMPACT_ATOMS: atom_id res chain seq x y z
N LYS A 1 9.35 18.24 -7.50
CA LYS A 1 9.54 18.75 -6.12
C LYS A 1 8.21 18.86 -5.41
N LYS A 2 7.27 19.70 -5.88
CA LYS A 2 5.93 19.85 -5.27
C LYS A 2 5.22 18.55 -4.85
N VAL A 3 5.10 17.56 -5.74
CA VAL A 3 4.47 16.25 -5.42
C VAL A 3 5.21 15.49 -4.31
N TYR A 4 6.55 15.55 -4.29
CA TYR A 4 7.34 14.91 -3.23
C TYR A 4 7.17 15.65 -1.91
N ASP A 5 7.23 16.98 -1.94
CA ASP A 5 7.08 17.83 -0.76
C ASP A 5 5.67 17.68 -0.14
N ASP A 6 4.64 17.41 -0.96
CA ASP A 6 3.25 17.19 -0.52
C ASP A 6 3.03 15.77 0.09
N ILE A 7 3.83 14.77 -0.32
CA ILE A 7 3.69 13.37 0.11
C ILE A 7 4.62 13.02 1.30
N GLU A 8 5.78 13.68 1.40
CA GLU A 8 6.84 13.35 2.35
C GLU A 8 6.38 13.33 3.81
N ASP A 9 5.57 14.32 4.21
CA ASP A 9 5.09 14.44 5.59
C ASP A 9 4.12 13.32 5.97
N GLY A 10 3.18 12.98 5.09
CA GLY A 10 2.22 11.87 5.29
C GLY A 10 2.91 10.51 5.33
N LEU A 11 3.85 10.28 4.42
CA LEU A 11 4.61 9.04 4.36
C LEU A 11 5.44 8.81 5.64
N LYS A 12 6.12 9.86 6.13
CA LYS A 12 6.88 9.80 7.38
C LYS A 12 5.99 9.51 8.58
N GLU A 13 4.86 10.20 8.69
CA GLU A 13 3.89 9.96 9.76
C GLU A 13 3.43 8.50 9.76
N HIS A 14 2.96 7.99 8.63
CA HIS A 14 2.48 6.61 8.53
C HIS A 14 3.56 5.56 8.81
N ALA A 15 4.80 5.80 8.38
CA ALA A 15 5.93 4.93 8.68
C ALA A 15 6.26 4.90 10.19
N GLU A 16 6.26 6.06 10.85
CA GLU A 16 6.49 6.14 12.30
C GLU A 16 5.40 5.41 13.10
N HIS A 17 4.13 5.59 12.74
CA HIS A 17 3.01 4.95 13.43
C HIS A 17 2.98 3.43 13.21
N THR A 18 3.36 2.96 12.03
CA THR A 18 3.51 1.53 11.74
C THR A 18 4.58 0.88 12.64
N GLY A 19 5.71 1.57 12.88
CA GLY A 19 6.82 1.06 13.68
C GLY A 19 6.64 1.16 15.20
N LYS A 20 5.94 2.19 15.70
CA LYS A 20 5.83 2.46 17.15
C LYS A 20 4.87 1.54 17.90
N ASN A 21 3.86 1.00 17.23
CA ASN A 21 2.79 0.20 17.84
C ASN A 21 2.83 -1.28 17.43
N GLY A 22 4.00 -1.92 17.64
CA GLY A 22 4.28 -3.31 17.25
C GLY A 22 3.27 -4.37 17.69
N SER A 23 2.46 -4.08 18.72
CA SER A 23 1.46 -4.99 19.28
C SER A 23 0.06 -4.86 18.67
N ASP A 24 -0.22 -3.83 17.88
CA ASP A 24 -1.53 -3.61 17.25
C ASP A 24 -1.46 -3.69 15.72
N ILE A 25 -1.57 -4.92 15.22
CA ILE A 25 -1.55 -5.22 13.79
C ILE A 25 -2.70 -4.56 13.02
N LYS A 26 -3.85 -4.30 13.66
CA LYS A 26 -4.99 -3.66 12.99
C LYS A 26 -4.68 -2.19 12.74
N HIS A 27 -4.13 -1.51 13.75
CA HIS A 27 -3.68 -0.14 13.63
C HIS A 27 -2.57 0.00 12.58
N GLN A 28 -1.60 -0.91 12.57
CA GLN A 28 -0.55 -0.95 11.55
C GLN A 28 -1.10 -1.11 10.13
N ARG A 29 -2.04 -2.04 9.91
CA ARG A 29 -2.68 -2.24 8.60
C ARG A 29 -3.46 -1.01 8.13
N SER A 30 -4.07 -0.26 9.06
CA SER A 30 -4.75 1.00 8.73
C SER A 30 -3.75 2.05 8.20
N HIS A 31 -2.63 2.24 8.89
CA HIS A 31 -1.58 3.17 8.44
C HIS A 31 -0.91 2.69 7.15
N PHE A 32 -0.69 1.38 6.99
CA PHE A 32 -0.16 0.80 5.76
C PHE A 32 -1.08 1.06 4.56
N SER A 33 -2.40 1.03 4.75
CA SER A 33 -3.36 1.38 3.70
C SER A 33 -3.20 2.82 3.24
N MET A 34 -3.04 3.78 4.17
CA MET A 34 -2.85 5.18 3.81
C MET A 34 -1.48 5.39 3.12
N MET A 35 -0.43 4.79 3.67
CA MET A 35 0.91 4.82 3.10
C MET A 35 0.96 4.23 1.69
N SER A 36 0.13 3.22 1.40
CA SER A 36 0.09 2.60 0.07
C SER A 36 -0.41 3.55 -1.01
N GLU A 37 -1.39 4.42 -0.68
CA GLU A 37 -1.89 5.46 -1.58
C GLU A 37 -0.78 6.50 -1.87
N ASP A 38 -0.07 6.94 -0.83
CA ASP A 38 1.06 7.88 -0.95
C ASP A 38 2.18 7.31 -1.85
N VAL A 39 2.53 6.03 -1.66
CA VAL A 39 3.55 5.36 -2.50
C VAL A 39 3.04 5.17 -3.92
N TYR A 40 1.75 4.92 -4.12
CA TYR A 40 1.16 4.83 -5.46
C TYR A 40 1.31 6.16 -6.21
N ASP A 41 0.98 7.29 -5.58
CA ASP A 41 1.18 8.61 -6.19
C ASP A 41 2.66 8.87 -6.54
N LEU A 42 3.59 8.48 -5.67
CA LEU A 42 5.03 8.56 -5.94
C LEU A 42 5.43 7.70 -7.15
N VAL A 43 5.00 6.43 -7.20
CA VAL A 43 5.35 5.52 -8.29
C VAL A 43 4.71 5.98 -9.61
N LYS A 44 3.51 6.54 -9.59
CA LYS A 44 2.88 7.14 -10.78
C LYS A 44 3.60 8.38 -11.27
N ALA A 45 4.13 9.19 -10.37
CA ALA A 45 4.85 10.42 -10.70
C ALA A 45 6.28 10.18 -11.18
N PHE A 46 6.99 9.22 -10.58
CA PHE A 46 8.44 9.06 -10.75
C PHE A 46 8.87 7.73 -11.37
N GLY A 47 7.95 6.76 -11.48
CA GLY A 47 8.27 5.40 -11.89
C GLY A 47 8.81 4.54 -10.74
N GLY A 48 8.77 3.22 -10.94
CA GLY A 48 9.21 2.23 -9.95
C GLY A 48 10.62 1.67 -10.22
N GLY A 49 11.20 1.98 -11.39
CA GLY A 49 12.47 1.39 -11.85
C GLY A 49 12.39 -0.10 -12.22
N GLN A 50 11.26 -0.74 -11.97
CA GLN A 50 10.88 -2.11 -12.32
C GLN A 50 9.36 -2.19 -12.45
N PRO A 51 8.79 -3.29 -12.98
CA PRO A 51 7.34 -3.49 -12.97
C PRO A 51 6.79 -3.49 -11.54
N ILE A 52 5.90 -2.55 -11.25
CA ILE A 52 5.16 -2.45 -9.99
C ILE A 52 3.71 -2.83 -10.23
N TYR A 53 3.20 -3.73 -9.40
CA TYR A 53 1.82 -4.21 -9.42
C TYR A 53 1.00 -3.40 -8.41
N HIS A 54 -0.04 -2.75 -8.90
CA HIS A 54 -1.06 -2.12 -8.08
C HIS A 54 -2.14 -3.17 -7.81
N ASP A 55 -2.14 -3.69 -6.59
CA ASP A 55 -3.09 -4.70 -6.12
C ASP A 55 -4.20 -4.04 -5.30
N HIS A 56 -5.40 -4.61 -5.33
CA HIS A 56 -6.53 -4.14 -4.53
C HIS A 56 -7.36 -5.31 -3.99
N CYS A 57 -7.77 -5.24 -2.72
CA CYS A 57 -8.71 -6.19 -2.10
C CYS A 57 -9.97 -5.41 -1.67
N PRO A 58 -11.13 -5.66 -2.30
CA PRO A 58 -12.36 -4.90 -2.03
C PRO A 58 -12.99 -5.21 -0.66
N MET A 59 -12.54 -6.26 0.03
CA MET A 59 -13.14 -6.71 1.28
C MET A 59 -12.61 -5.99 2.52
N TYR A 60 -11.44 -5.35 2.42
CA TYR A 60 -10.83 -4.69 3.56
C TYR A 60 -11.67 -3.51 4.07
N ASN A 61 -11.47 -3.13 5.34
CA ASN A 61 -12.08 -1.96 5.97
C ASN A 61 -13.62 -1.91 5.81
N GLU A 62 -14.30 -2.99 6.23
CA GLU A 62 -15.76 -3.11 6.14
C GLU A 62 -16.30 -3.05 4.69
N GLY A 63 -15.51 -3.56 3.73
CA GLY A 63 -15.89 -3.56 2.32
C GLY A 63 -15.63 -2.24 1.58
N LYS A 64 -14.94 -1.29 2.21
CA LYS A 64 -14.46 -0.06 1.54
C LYS A 64 -13.28 -0.34 0.61
N GLY A 65 -12.59 -1.45 0.82
CA GLY A 65 -11.40 -1.84 0.06
C GLY A 65 -10.12 -1.20 0.59
N ALA A 66 -9.00 -1.69 0.06
CA ALA A 66 -7.69 -1.04 0.15
C ALA A 66 -6.76 -1.60 -0.92
N MET A 67 -5.85 -0.74 -1.37
CA MET A 67 -4.84 -1.06 -2.36
C MET A 67 -3.44 -1.18 -1.75
N TRP A 68 -2.52 -1.81 -2.46
CA TRP A 68 -1.09 -1.81 -2.15
C TRP A 68 -0.26 -1.95 -3.41
N LEU A 69 1.04 -1.65 -3.28
CA LEU A 69 2.01 -1.87 -4.34
C LEU A 69 2.87 -3.10 -4.04
N SER A 70 3.17 -3.85 -5.09
CA SER A 70 3.95 -5.09 -5.02
C SER A 70 4.96 -5.15 -6.17
N GLU A 71 6.14 -5.72 -5.92
CA GLU A 71 7.11 -6.08 -6.96
C GLU A 71 6.84 -7.49 -7.52
N MET A 72 5.88 -8.21 -6.94
CA MET A 72 5.51 -9.58 -7.31
C MET A 72 4.18 -9.60 -8.06
N LYS A 73 4.12 -10.39 -9.15
CA LYS A 73 2.87 -10.66 -9.88
C LYS A 73 1.84 -11.44 -9.06
N GLU A 74 2.28 -12.22 -8.07
CA GLU A 74 1.39 -12.98 -7.20
C GLU A 74 0.82 -12.06 -6.10
N VAL A 75 -0.52 -12.01 -6.01
CA VAL A 75 -1.23 -11.29 -4.96
C VAL A 75 -0.94 -11.92 -3.60
N LYS A 76 -0.35 -11.13 -2.70
CA LYS A 76 -0.10 -11.48 -1.29
C LYS A 76 -0.67 -10.42 -0.38
N ASN A 77 -1.91 -10.64 0.06
CA ASN A 77 -2.70 -9.65 0.78
C ASN A 77 -2.10 -9.28 2.16
N PRO A 78 -1.62 -8.03 2.36
CA PRO A 78 -1.02 -7.61 3.63
C PRO A 78 -2.07 -7.35 4.73
N TYR A 79 -3.33 -7.11 4.34
CA TYR A 79 -4.43 -6.73 5.22
C TYR A 79 -5.09 -7.89 5.96
N TYR A 80 -5.05 -9.09 5.38
CA TYR A 80 -5.60 -10.30 5.99
C TYR A 80 -4.51 -11.33 6.31
N GLY A 81 -3.28 -11.16 5.81
CA GLY A 81 -2.18 -12.07 6.08
C GLY A 81 -2.54 -13.52 5.75
N ALA A 82 -2.32 -14.43 6.69
CA ALA A 82 -2.57 -15.86 6.48
C ALA A 82 -4.06 -16.23 6.37
N GLU A 83 -4.99 -15.36 6.80
CA GLU A 83 -6.43 -15.66 6.75
C GLU A 83 -6.96 -15.61 5.31
N MET A 84 -6.52 -14.64 4.52
CA MET A 84 -6.94 -14.47 3.12
C MET A 84 -5.79 -13.97 2.23
N PRO A 85 -4.68 -14.73 2.12
CA PRO A 85 -3.46 -14.27 1.45
C PRO A 85 -3.67 -13.99 -0.05
N LYS A 86 -4.70 -14.59 -0.65
CA LYS A 86 -5.05 -14.43 -2.06
C LYS A 86 -6.25 -13.49 -2.30
N CYS A 87 -6.75 -12.78 -1.28
CA CYS A 87 -7.78 -11.76 -1.53
C CYS A 87 -7.18 -10.61 -2.32
N GLY A 88 -7.82 -10.31 -3.46
CA GLY A 88 -7.52 -9.15 -4.26
C GLY A 88 -7.08 -9.52 -5.67
N SER A 89 -6.85 -8.50 -6.46
CA SER A 89 -6.44 -8.61 -7.85
C SER A 89 -5.49 -7.48 -8.22
N VAL A 90 -4.60 -7.76 -9.16
CA VAL A 90 -3.81 -6.72 -9.84
C VAL A 90 -4.77 -5.87 -10.66
N GLU A 91 -4.87 -4.58 -10.35
CA GLU A 91 -5.67 -3.61 -11.10
C GLU A 91 -4.84 -2.89 -12.17
N GLU A 92 -3.56 -2.63 -11.89
CA GLU A 92 -2.64 -1.97 -12.82
C GLU A 92 -1.22 -2.56 -12.71
N ILE A 93 -0.48 -2.54 -13.82
CA ILE A 93 0.97 -2.79 -13.84
C ILE A 93 1.66 -1.51 -14.32
N ILE A 94 2.43 -0.88 -13.44
CA ILE A 94 3.19 0.35 -13.71
C ILE A 94 4.60 -0.07 -14.13
N SER A 95 5.06 0.34 -15.31
CA SER A 95 6.35 -0.11 -15.90
C SER A 95 7.22 1.02 -16.44
N ASN A 96 6.91 2.27 -16.09
CA ASN A 96 7.66 3.45 -16.55
C ASN A 96 8.89 3.74 -15.68
#